data_AF-A0A4R4L5D5-F1
#
_entry.id   AF-A0A4R4L5D5-F1
#
_cell.length_a   1.000
_cell.length_b   1.000
_cell.length_c   1.000
_cell.angle_alpha   90.00
_cell.angle_beta   90.00
_cell.angle_gamma   90.00
#
_symmetry.space_group_name_H-M   'P 1'
#
loop_
_entity.id
_entity.type
_entity.pdbx_description
1 polymer ?
#
loop_
_entity_poly.entity_id
_entity_poly.type
_entity_poly.pdbx_seq_one_letter_code
_entity_poly.pdbx_strand_id
1 'polypeptide(L)' 'MNRIPPHAECADLLTEQMAALGVEVTVVDEPPPPGPRVPEARTCPHGGHLWAVPTPAQVARWARDGAPNEFGVER' A
#
# COMPACT_ATOMS: atom_id res chain seq x y z
N MET A 1 22.93 0.17 -12.67
CA MET A 1 21.53 -0.26 -12.85
C MET A 1 20.70 0.98 -13.16
N ASN A 2 20.09 1.08 -14.36
CA ASN A 2 19.21 2.20 -14.70
C ASN A 2 17.90 2.03 -13.92
N ARG A 3 17.72 2.82 -12.85
CA ARG A 3 16.42 2.95 -12.18
C ARG A 3 15.53 3.75 -13.13
N ILE A 4 14.66 3.05 -13.85
CA ILE A 4 13.59 3.69 -14.61
C ILE A 4 12.61 4.23 -13.56
N PRO A 5 12.28 5.53 -13.57
CA PRO A 5 11.32 6.07 -12.61
C PRO A 5 10.00 5.30 -12.72
N PRO A 6 9.33 4.96 -11.60
CA PRO A 6 8.06 4.25 -11.65
C PRO A 6 7.07 5.08 -12.47
N HIS A 7 6.52 4.50 -13.54
CA HIS A 7 5.52 5.17 -14.37
C HIS A 7 4.20 5.30 -13.59
N ALA A 8 3.39 6.32 -13.92
CA ALA A 8 2.05 6.51 -13.35
C ALA A 8 1.19 5.22 -13.41
N GLU A 9 1.36 4.43 -14.47
CA GLU A 9 0.69 3.15 -14.65
C GLU A 9 0.98 2.10 -13.55
N CYS A 10 2.18 2.08 -12.95
CA CYS A 10 2.47 1.18 -11.83
C CYS A 10 1.70 1.59 -10.56
N ALA A 11 1.48 2.89 -10.34
CA ALA A 11 0.70 3.39 -9.22
C ALA A 11 -0.80 3.19 -9.44
N ASP A 12 -1.29 3.41 -10.66
CA ASP A 12 -2.68 3.18 -11.04
C ASP A 12 -3.03 1.69 -10.90
N LEU A 13 -2.19 0.80 -11.44
CA LEU A 13 -2.39 -0.65 -11.34
C LEU A 13 -2.39 -1.13 -9.88
N LEU A 14 -1.55 -0.57 -9.02
CA LEU A 14 -1.55 -0.90 -7.61
C LEU A 14 -2.83 -0.41 -6.92
N THR A 15 -3.30 0.79 -7.27
CA THR A 15 -4.56 1.36 -6.77
C THR A 15 -5.75 0.48 -7.17
N GLU A 16 -5.83 0.05 -8.44
CA GLU A 16 -6.89 -0.83 -8.95
C GLU A 16 -6.89 -2.19 -8.25
N GLN A 17 -5.71 -2.79 -8.03
CA GLN A 17 -5.58 -4.05 -7.30
C GLN A 17 -6.09 -3.93 -5.86
N MET A 18 -5.73 -2.85 -5.15
CA MET A 18 -6.21 -2.63 -3.79
C MET A 18 -7.72 -2.37 -3.76
N ALA A 19 -8.25 -1.63 -4.74
CA ALA A 19 -9.68 -1.38 -4.87
C ALA A 19 -10.48 -2.68 -5.12
N ALA A 20 -9.93 -3.60 -5.93
CA ALA A 20 -10.52 -4.93 -6.15
C ALA A 20 -10.58 -5.77 -4.86
N LEU A 21 -9.72 -5.49 -3.88
CA LEU A 21 -9.73 -6.09 -2.54
C LEU A 21 -10.61 -5.30 -1.55
N GLY A 22 -11.29 -4.25 -2.00
CA GLY A 22 -12.13 -3.39 -1.16
C GLY A 22 -11.33 -2.42 -0.28
N VAL A 23 -10.07 -2.15 -0.63
CA VAL A 23 -9.19 -1.24 0.09
C VAL A 23 -8.97 0.03 -0.72
N GLU A 24 -9.16 1.17 -0.07
CA GLU A 24 -8.94 2.48 -0.66
C GLU A 24 -7.56 2.95 -0.19
N VAL A 25 -6.69 3.31 -1.14
CA VAL A 25 -5.30 3.62 -0.87
C VAL A 25 -4.84 4.86 -1.62
N THR A 26 -3.90 5.58 -1.02
CA THR A 26 -3.03 6.52 -1.71
C THR A 26 -1.72 5.80 -2.00
N VAL A 27 -1.29 5.76 -3.27
CA VAL A 27 0.00 5.19 -3.65
C VAL A 27 1.07 6.28 -3.61
N VAL A 28 2.16 6.02 -2.90
CA VAL A 28 3.33 6.91 -2.80
C VAL A 28 4.60 6.18 -3.19
N ASP A 29 5.58 6.90 -3.72
CA ASP A 29 6.90 6.40 -4.13
C ASP A 29 8.01 6.66 -3.09
N GLU A 30 7.64 7.24 -1.96
CA GLU A 30 8.48 7.41 -0.77
C GLU A 30 7.92 6.59 0.40
N PRO A 31 8.78 6.04 1.27
CA PRO A 31 8.32 5.27 2.42
C PRO A 31 7.49 6.16 3.36
N PRO A 32 6.29 5.72 3.78
CA PRO A 32 5.50 6.46 4.75
C PRO A 32 6.22 6.48 6.11
N PRO A 33 5.89 7.44 6.99
CA PRO A 33 6.50 7.53 8.31
C PRO A 33 6.33 6.21 9.08
N PRO A 34 7.35 5.80 9.86
CA PRO A 34 7.31 4.56 10.62
C PRO A 34 6.12 4.54 11.59
N GLY A 35 5.46 3.39 11.68
CA GLY A 35 4.26 3.22 12.49
C GLY A 35 3.79 1.76 12.51
N PRO A 36 2.84 1.43 13.41
CA PRO A 36 2.41 0.06 13.64
C PRO A 36 1.72 -0.61 12.45
N ARG A 37 1.33 0.15 11.43
CA ARG A 37 0.68 -0.36 10.20
C ARG A 37 1.24 0.27 8.94
N VAL A 38 2.56 0.42 8.88
CA VAL A 38 3.22 0.80 7.63
C VAL A 38 3.06 -0.33 6.63
N PRO A 39 2.45 -0.09 5.45
CA PRO A 39 2.32 -1.10 4.41
C PRO A 39 3.71 -1.50 3.89
N GLU A 40 3.85 -2.76 3.46
CA GLU A 40 5.08 -3.20 2.80
C GLU A 40 5.23 -2.54 1.42
N ALA A 41 6.48 -2.28 1.03
CA ALA A 41 6.78 -1.76 -0.29
C ALA A 41 6.48 -2.83 -1.36
N ARG A 42 5.75 -2.45 -2.41
CA ARG A 42 5.62 -3.22 -3.64
C ARG A 42 6.72 -2.78 -4.60
N THR A 43 7.49 -3.74 -5.13
CA THR A 43 8.50 -3.45 -6.16
C THR A 43 7.86 -3.51 -7.54
N CYS A 44 7.83 -2.37 -8.23
CA CYS A 44 7.48 -2.31 -9.66
C CYS A 44 8.62 -2.99 -10.46
N PRO A 45 8.33 -3.75 -11.53
CA PRO A 45 9.33 -4.49 -12.30
C PRO A 45 10.44 -3.61 -12.91
N HIS A 46 10.21 -2.30 -12.99
CA HIS A 46 11.16 -1.29 -13.45
C HIS A 46 12.16 -0.81 -12.36
N GLY A 47 12.04 -1.33 -11.14
CA GLY A 47 12.97 -1.08 -10.04
C GLY A 47 12.58 0.03 -9.06
N GLY A 48 11.37 0.60 -9.21
CA GLY A 48 10.78 1.54 -8.25
C GLY A 48 10.07 0.81 -7.11
N HIS A 49 10.03 1.44 -5.94
CA HIS A 49 9.24 0.98 -4.80
C HIS A 49 8.00 1.86 -4.65
N LEU A 50 6.86 1.25 -4.39
CA LEU A 50 5.58 1.92 -4.18
C LEU A 50 4.94 1.40 -2.89
N TRP A 51 4.31 2.28 -2.14
CA TRP A 51 3.57 1.96 -0.93
C TRP A 51 2.10 2.31 -1.12
N ALA A 52 1.23 1.32 -0.92
CA ALA A 52 -0.22 1.54 -0.92
C ALA A 52 -0.67 1.89 0.50
N VAL A 53 -0.89 3.17 0.77
CA VAL A 53 -1.22 3.70 2.10
C VAL A 53 -2.74 3.79 2.25
N PRO A 54 -3.37 2.99 3.12
CA PRO A 54 -4.81 3.05 3.33
C PRO A 54 -5.23 4.33 4.04
N THR A 55 -6.50 4.70 3.93
CA THR A 55 -7.01 5.88 4.62
C THR A 55 -6.93 5.74 6.15
N PRO A 56 -6.71 6.83 6.90
CA PRO A 56 -6.72 6.77 8.37
C PRO A 56 -8.01 6.20 8.96
N ALA A 57 -9.16 6.42 8.29
CA ALA A 57 -10.45 5.88 8.68
C ALA A 57 -10.50 4.34 8.55
N GLN A 58 -9.99 3.77 7.46
CA GLN A 58 -9.88 2.31 7.29
C GLN A 58 -8.94 1.70 8.33
N VAL A 59 -7.78 2.32 8.55
CA VAL A 59 -6.83 1.88 9.57
C VAL A 59 -7.47 1.90 10.97
N ALA A 60 -8.16 2.99 11.33
CA ALA A 60 -8.83 3.09 12.62
C ALA A 60 -9.95 2.06 12.78
N ARG A 61 -10.68 1.74 11.71
CA ARG A 61 -11.70 0.69 11.71
C ARG A 61 -11.08 -0.69 11.92
N TRP A 62 -10.05 -1.06 11.16
CA TRP A 62 -9.36 -2.35 11.33
C TRP A 62 -8.71 -2.49 12.71
N ALA A 63 -8.35 -1.38 13.37
CA ALA A 63 -7.87 -1.43 14.76
C ALA A 63 -8.91 -1.90 15.76
N ARG A 64 -10.20 -1.64 15.48
CA ARG A 64 -11.30 -2.05 16.35
C ARG A 64 -11.85 -3.41 15.97
N ASP A 65 -11.96 -3.67 14.67
CA ASP A 65 -12.72 -4.80 14.13
C ASP A 65 -11.83 -6.01 13.76
N GLY A 66 -10.51 -5.84 13.74
CA GLY A 66 -9.56 -6.77 13.11
C GLY A 66 -9.32 -6.44 11.63
N ALA A 67 -8.08 -6.62 11.16
CA ALA A 67 -7.69 -6.32 9.79
C ALA A 67 -7.89 -7.54 8.86
N PRO A 68 -8.15 -7.34 7.55
CA PRO A 68 -8.07 -8.43 6.59
C PRO A 68 -6.62 -8.95 6.50
N ASN A 69 -6.47 -10.25 6.27
CA ASN A 69 -5.24 -11.05 6.46
C ASN A 69 -3.94 -10.50 5.83
N GLU A 70 -4.03 -9.63 4.82
CA GLU A 70 -2.87 -8.99 4.15
C GLU A 70 -2.29 -7.77 4.90
N PHE A 71 -2.93 -7.31 5.99
CA PHE A 71 -2.46 -6.19 6.83
C PHE A 71 -2.07 -6.60 8.26
N GLY A 72 -1.93 -7.90 8.52
CA GLY A 72 -1.30 -8.45 9.72
C GLY A 72 -1.96 -8.09 11.05
N VAL A 73 -2.91 -8.90 11.51
CA VAL A 73 -3.18 -9.12 12.95
C VAL A 73 -3.57 -10.59 13.14
N GLU A 74 -2.72 -11.34 13.85
CA GLU A 74 -3.08 -12.66 14.40
C GLU A 74 -4.12 -12.49 15.51
N ARG A 75 -5.08 -13.41 15.56
CA ARG A 75 -6.16 -13.48 16.54
C ARG A 75 -5.65 -13.61 17.98
#